data_AF-A0A1A2N7N8-F1
#
_entry.id   AF-A0A1A2N7N8-F1
#
_cell.length_a   1.000
_cell.length_b   1.000
_cell.length_c   1.000
_cell.angle_alpha   90.00
_cell.angle_beta   90.00
_cell.angle_gamma   90.00
#
_symmetry.space_group_name_H-M   'P 1'
#
loop_
_entity.id
_entity.type
_entity.pdbx_description
1 polymer ?
#
loop_
_entity_poly.entity_id
_entity_poly.type
_entity_poly.pdbx_seq_one_letter_code
_entity_poly.pdbx_strand_id
1 'polypeptide(L)'
;MIGLLLAALNVPIDAVASEYALTAVNFVGEARTRGLKRAAEAGVPAQQIAVLLGSPAEAMTHALTHVVNTAGSVAEYLTAHGVTPGQLQRIREELVTPTH
;
A
#
# COMPACT_ATOMS: atom_id res chain seq x y z
N MET A 1 -1.41 -1.66 2.64
CA MET A 1 -2.60 -0.92 3.12
C MET A 1 -2.53 0.57 2.80
N ILE A 2 -1.44 1.29 3.13
CA ILE A 2 -1.38 2.75 2.88
C ILE A 2 -1.50 3.14 1.40
N GLY A 3 -0.98 2.32 0.47
CA GLY A 3 -1.07 2.60 -0.97
C GLY A 3 -2.50 2.66 -1.53
N LEU A 4 -3.40 1.76 -1.07
CA LEU A 4 -4.82 1.79 -1.48
C LEU A 4 -5.52 3.04 -0.94
N LEU A 5 -5.16 3.47 0.28
CA LEU A 5 -5.73 4.66 0.89
C LEU A 5 -5.35 5.92 0.11
N LEU A 6 -4.06 6.09 -0.20
CA LEU A 6 -3.57 7.23 -0.98
C LEU A 6 -4.20 7.25 -2.38
N ALA A 7 -4.30 6.10 -3.05
CA ALA A 7 -4.94 6.01 -4.35
C ALA A 7 -6.45 6.33 -4.29
N ALA A 8 -7.17 5.95 -3.22
CA ALA A 8 -8.57 6.34 -3.01
C ALA A 8 -8.77 7.85 -2.76
N LEU A 9 -7.72 8.53 -2.31
CA LEU A 9 -7.66 9.99 -2.19
C LEU A 9 -7.26 10.68 -3.50
N ASN A 10 -7.21 9.95 -4.62
CA ASN A 10 -6.77 10.40 -5.94
C ASN A 10 -5.30 10.82 -6.01
N VAL A 11 -4.44 10.29 -5.13
CA VAL A 11 -2.99 10.44 -5.30
C VAL A 11 -2.56 9.63 -6.53
N PRO A 12 -1.77 10.21 -7.45
CA PRO A 12 -1.27 9.50 -8.63
C PRO A 12 -0.53 8.20 -8.30
N ILE A 13 -0.72 7.15 -9.11
CA ILE A 13 -0.16 5.81 -8.87
C ILE A 13 1.38 5.85 -8.77
N ASP A 14 2.04 6.67 -9.58
CA ASP A 14 3.48 6.90 -9.57
C ASP A 14 3.96 7.53 -8.26
N ALA A 15 3.21 8.49 -7.71
CA ALA A 15 3.50 9.08 -6.40
C ALA A 15 3.32 8.05 -5.27
N VAL A 16 2.26 7.24 -5.32
CA VAL A 16 2.03 6.15 -4.35
C VAL A 16 3.13 5.08 -4.43
N ALA A 17 3.54 4.70 -5.64
CA ALA A 17 4.60 3.72 -5.86
C ALA A 17 5.96 4.24 -5.38
N SER A 18 6.25 5.53 -5.61
CA SER A 18 7.47 6.18 -5.14
C SER A 18 7.55 6.20 -3.61
N GLU A 19 6.46 6.53 -2.93
CA GLU A 19 6.42 6.47 -1.46
C GLU A 19 6.54 5.02 -0.95
N TYR A 20 5.87 4.07 -1.60
CA TYR A 20 6.01 2.67 -1.24
C TYR A 20 7.47 2.20 -1.29
N ALA A 21 8.24 2.63 -2.30
CA ALA A 21 9.66 2.32 -2.41
C ALA A 21 10.52 2.89 -1.27
N LEU A 22 10.13 4.02 -0.66
CA LEU A 22 10.83 4.55 0.52
C LEU A 22 10.74 3.61 1.73
N THR A 23 9.73 2.73 1.78
CA THR A 23 9.65 1.69 2.80
C THR A 23 10.91 0.82 2.80
N ALA A 24 11.47 0.47 1.63
CA ALA A 24 12.67 -0.36 1.55
C ALA A 24 13.90 0.30 2.17
N VAL A 25 14.02 1.63 2.01
CA VAL A 25 15.12 2.44 2.55
C VAL A 25 14.99 2.60 4.06
N ASN A 26 13.76 2.75 4.55
CA ASN A 26 13.49 2.95 5.98
C ASN A 26 13.38 1.63 6.75
N PHE A 27 13.18 0.50 6.07
CA PHE A 27 13.06 -0.81 6.66
C PHE A 27 14.44 -1.47 6.86
N VAL A 28 15.21 -0.91 7.79
CA VAL A 28 16.60 -1.30 8.09
C VAL A 28 16.76 -1.77 9.55
N GLY A 29 17.96 -2.25 9.89
CA GLY A 29 18.33 -2.62 11.26
C GLY A 29 17.45 -3.72 11.86
N GLU A 30 17.09 -3.57 13.14
CA GLU A 30 16.31 -4.60 13.85
C GLU A 30 14.93 -4.84 13.26
N ALA A 31 14.29 -3.81 12.69
CA ALA A 31 12.98 -3.96 12.05
C ALA A 31 13.07 -4.94 10.88
N ARG A 32 14.13 -4.82 10.07
CA ARG A 32 14.43 -5.74 8.98
C ARG A 32 14.70 -7.15 9.48
N THR A 33 15.54 -7.30 10.51
CA THR A 33 15.85 -8.61 11.11
C THR A 33 14.60 -9.30 11.65
N ARG A 34 13.72 -8.58 12.34
CA ARG A 34 12.43 -9.11 12.81
C ARG A 34 11.51 -9.49 11.66
N GLY A 35 11.46 -8.69 10.59
CA GLY A 35 10.69 -8.98 9.38
C GLY A 35 11.14 -10.28 8.71
N LEU A 36 12.45 -10.44 8.53
CA LEU A 36 13.07 -11.66 7.98
C LEU A 36 12.71 -12.90 8.80
N LYS A 37 12.84 -12.79 10.14
CA LYS A 37 12.51 -13.89 11.06
C LYS A 37 11.04 -14.31 10.94
N ARG A 38 10.12 -13.34 10.98
CA ARG A 38 8.67 -13.61 10.86
C ARG A 38 8.31 -14.24 9.51
N ALA A 39 8.92 -13.76 8.42
CA ALA A 39 8.66 -14.33 7.09
C ALA A 39 9.16 -15.78 6.99
N ALA A 40 10.32 -16.09 7.58
CA ALA A 40 10.83 -17.45 7.67
C ALA A 40 9.93 -18.37 8.51
N GLU A 41 9.47 -17.89 9.68
CA GLU A 41 8.53 -18.61 10.55
C GLU A 41 7.18 -18.87 9.86
N ALA A 42 6.74 -17.99 8.97
CA ALA A 42 5.55 -18.16 8.15
C ALA A 42 5.74 -19.08 6.93
N GLY A 43 6.93 -19.67 6.74
CA GLY A 43 7.22 -20.59 5.64
C GLY A 43 7.44 -19.91 4.28
N VAL A 44 7.70 -18.60 4.25
CA VAL A 44 7.96 -17.88 3.00
C VAL A 44 9.33 -18.29 2.45
N PRO A 45 9.44 -18.71 1.18
CA PRO A 45 10.72 -19.04 0.57
C PRO A 45 11.69 -17.84 0.59
N ALA A 46 12.95 -18.07 0.95
CA ALA A 46 13.93 -17.00 1.13
C ALA A 46 14.05 -16.04 -0.08
N GLN A 47 13.89 -16.57 -1.29
CA GLN A 47 13.92 -15.79 -2.53
C GLN A 47 12.74 -14.80 -2.64
N GLN A 48 11.59 -15.12 -2.05
CA GLN A 48 10.42 -14.25 -2.01
C GLN A 48 10.50 -13.23 -0.88
N ILE A 49 11.22 -13.53 0.22
CA ILE A 49 11.37 -12.61 1.35
C ILE A 49 12.10 -11.33 0.91
N ALA A 50 13.12 -11.43 0.06
CA ALA A 50 13.85 -10.27 -0.45
C ALA A 50 12.94 -9.32 -1.24
N VAL A 51 12.02 -9.86 -2.03
CA VAL A 51 11.02 -9.09 -2.79
C VAL A 51 9.99 -8.48 -1.83
N LEU A 52 9.49 -9.28 -0.89
CA LEU A 52 8.46 -8.87 0.08
C LEU A 52 8.93 -7.69 0.96
N LEU A 53 10.18 -7.72 1.40
CA LEU A 53 10.75 -6.68 2.25
C LEU A 53 11.41 -5.54 1.46
N GLY A 54 11.59 -5.72 0.16
CA GLY A 54 12.22 -4.75 -0.73
C GLY A 54 11.28 -3.68 -1.26
N SER A 55 9.96 -3.80 -0.99
CA SER A 55 8.91 -2.85 -1.40
C SER A 55 9.13 -2.21 -2.79
N PRO A 56 9.36 -3.00 -3.86
CA PRO A 56 9.66 -2.42 -5.17
C PRO A 56 8.47 -1.61 -5.69
N ALA A 57 8.74 -0.44 -6.29
CA ALA A 57 7.72 0.47 -6.82
C ALA A 57 6.81 -0.26 -7.83
N GLU A 58 7.39 -1.11 -8.66
CA GLU A 58 6.70 -1.89 -9.69
C GLU A 58 5.63 -2.81 -9.11
N ALA A 59 5.88 -3.38 -7.92
CA ALA A 59 4.88 -4.22 -7.25
C ALA A 59 3.65 -3.42 -6.81
N MET A 60 3.85 -2.18 -6.33
CA MET A 60 2.73 -1.29 -5.98
C MET A 60 1.98 -0.86 -7.24
N THR A 61 2.69 -0.47 -8.29
CA THR A 61 2.09 -0.11 -9.58
C THR A 61 1.23 -1.25 -10.12
N HIS A 62 1.78 -2.47 -10.18
CA HIS A 62 1.03 -3.64 -10.65
C HIS A 62 -0.21 -3.94 -9.80
N ALA A 63 -0.09 -3.85 -8.47
CA ALA A 63 -1.21 -4.08 -7.57
C ALA A 63 -2.34 -3.05 -7.79
N LEU A 64 -2.01 -1.76 -7.86
CA LEU A 64 -3.00 -0.69 -8.06
C LEU A 64 -3.61 -0.74 -9.46
N THR A 65 -2.82 -1.01 -10.50
CA THR A 65 -3.32 -1.22 -11.86
C THR A 65 -4.27 -2.41 -11.91
N HIS A 66 -3.94 -3.53 -11.25
CA HIS A 66 -4.84 -4.67 -11.16
C HIS A 66 -6.18 -4.33 -10.48
N VAL A 67 -6.12 -3.59 -9.37
CA VAL A 67 -7.34 -3.13 -8.67
C VAL A 67 -8.20 -2.24 -9.57
N VAL A 68 -7.60 -1.25 -10.25
CA VAL A 68 -8.32 -0.37 -11.17
C VAL A 68 -8.93 -1.15 -12.33
N ASN A 69 -8.18 -2.08 -12.93
CA ASN A 69 -8.66 -2.88 -14.05
C ASN A 69 -9.80 -3.85 -13.66
N THR A 70 -9.84 -4.30 -12.41
CA THR A 70 -10.85 -5.27 -11.94
C THR A 70 -12.10 -4.62 -11.38
N ALA A 71 -11.97 -3.47 -10.71
CA ALA A 71 -13.06 -2.82 -10.00
C ALA A 71 -13.50 -1.48 -10.61
N GLY A 72 -12.81 -0.97 -11.63
CA GLY A 72 -13.03 0.35 -12.23
C GLY A 72 -12.24 1.47 -11.55
N SER A 73 -12.18 1.43 -10.21
CA SER A 73 -11.40 2.35 -9.40
C SER A 73 -11.04 1.75 -8.03
N VAL A 74 -10.05 2.36 -7.36
CA VAL A 74 -9.69 1.95 -6.00
C VAL A 74 -10.81 2.23 -5.00
N ALA A 75 -11.60 3.29 -5.19
CA ALA A 75 -12.76 3.59 -4.35
C ALA A 75 -13.83 2.50 -4.47
N GLU A 76 -14.16 2.08 -5.69
CA GLU A 76 -15.11 0.99 -5.94
C GLU A 76 -14.61 -0.34 -5.36
N TYR A 77 -13.31 -0.63 -5.49
CA TYR A 77 -12.71 -1.80 -4.85
C TYR A 77 -12.88 -1.77 -3.33
N LEU A 78 -12.60 -0.64 -2.68
CA LEU A 78 -12.74 -0.52 -1.22
C LEU A 78 -14.20 -0.62 -0.78
N THR A 79 -15.14 -0.05 -1.55
CA THR A 79 -16.57 -0.18 -1.26
C THR A 79 -17.09 -1.60 -1.45
N ALA A 80 -16.61 -2.33 -2.46
CA ALA A 80 -16.91 -3.75 -2.61
C ALA A 80 -16.41 -4.60 -1.41
N HIS A 81 -15.39 -4.13 -0.69
CA HIS A 81 -14.81 -4.79 0.48
C HIS A 81 -15.28 -4.18 1.81
N GLY A 82 -16.38 -3.40 1.82
CA GLY A 82 -17.06 -2.95 3.04
C GLY A 82 -16.70 -1.56 3.53
N VAL A 83 -15.86 -0.80 2.82
CA VAL A 83 -15.63 0.61 3.14
C VAL A 83 -16.77 1.46 2.59
N THR A 84 -17.52 2.11 3.47
CA THR A 84 -18.65 2.94 3.03
C THR A 84 -18.17 4.24 2.35
N PRO A 85 -18.95 4.81 1.42
CA PRO A 85 -18.62 6.10 0.82
C PRO A 85 -18.43 7.23 1.84
N GLY A 86 -19.21 7.23 2.93
CA GLY A 86 -19.08 8.20 4.02
C GLY A 86 -17.77 8.08 4.80
N GLN A 87 -17.22 6.87 4.94
CA GLN A 87 -15.90 6.67 5.54
C GLN A 87 -14.78 7.20 4.64
N LEU A 88 -14.85 6.95 3.33
CA LEU A 88 -13.89 7.51 2.38
C LEU A 88 -13.93 9.05 2.35
N GLN A 89 -15.13 9.63 2.38
CA GLN A 89 -15.30 11.07 2.42
C GLN A 89 -14.70 11.68 3.69
N ARG A 90 -14.97 11.11 4.87
CA ARG A 90 -14.38 11.57 6.14
C ARG A 90 -12.85 11.49 6.12
N ILE A 91 -12.28 10.41 5.61
CA ILE A 91 -10.82 10.25 5.49
C ILE A 91 -10.25 11.35 4.58
N ARG A 92 -10.92 11.66 3.47
CA ARG A 92 -10.49 12.75 2.58
C ARG A 92 -10.53 14.10 3.28
N GLU A 93 -11.59 14.37 4.02
CA GLU A 93 -11.74 15.62 4.78
C GLU A 93 -10.60 15.77 5.80
N GLU A 94 -10.31 14.74 6.59
CA GLU A 94 -9.29 14.77 7.64
C GLU A 94 -7.84 14.83 7.11
N LEU A 95 -7.56 14.19 5.97
CA LEU A 95 -6.17 14.06 5.47
C LEU A 95 -5.79 15.10 4.41
N VAL A 96 -6.75 15.71 3.73
CA VAL A 96 -6.51 16.69 2.65
C VAL A 96 -6.86 18.11 3.08
N THR A 97 -7.77 18.27 4.04
CA THR A 97 -8.11 19.59 4.58
C THR A 97 -7.20 19.85 5.79
N PRO A 98 -6.48 20.98 5.85
CA PRO A 98 -5.74 21.34 7.05
C PRO A 98 -6.73 21.46 8.21
N THR A 99 -6.66 20.55 9.19
CA THR A 99 -7.26 20.78 10.49
C THR A 99 -6.47 21.91 11.15
N HIS A 100 -7.12 23.05 11.37
CA HIS A 100 -6.56 24.23 12.02
C HIS A 100 -6.05 23.93 13.43
#